data_AF-A0A177DDU0-F1
#
_entry.id   AF-A0A177DDU0-F1
#
_cell.length_a   1.000
_cell.length_b   1.000
_cell.length_c   1.000
_cell.angle_alpha   90.00
_cell.angle_beta   90.00
_cell.angle_gamma   90.00
#
_symmetry.space_group_name_H-M   'P 1'
#
loop_
_entity.id
_entity.type
_entity.pdbx_description
1 polymer ?
#
loop_
_entity_poly.entity_id
_entity_poly.type
_entity_poly.pdbx_seq_one_letter_code
_entity_poly.pdbx_strand_id
1 'polypeptide(L)'
;MFSDPNMIQKLAANPKTAALLGDAEFMSKLQQLQKNPNMAGAFMQDPRFLQVMSVLLGIDMSFGQGPGAGGAGDAGAKEAEEDVEMPDARPAPSQPKKEPEPEPEPEPVEESEEDRAAKKAKAEADELKKKGTEFYKKRQFDEAIENYNKAWETHKDITYKTNLGAAKFEKGDYEGCIQACNEAVEYGREILADFKIIAKYVTFCLAIIMR
;
A
#
# COMPACT_ATOMS: atom_id res chain seq x y z
N MET A 1 31.54 14.92 -5.51
CA MET A 1 31.15 13.55 -5.91
C MET A 1 30.13 13.59 -7.03
N PHE A 2 28.90 14.07 -6.81
CA PHE A 2 27.86 14.07 -7.86
C PHE A 2 27.91 15.27 -8.81
N SER A 3 28.49 16.40 -8.39
CA SER A 3 28.61 17.63 -9.20
C SER A 3 29.88 17.68 -10.05
N ASP A 4 30.65 16.58 -10.13
CA ASP A 4 31.93 16.55 -10.84
C ASP A 4 31.71 16.35 -12.36
N PRO A 5 32.22 17.25 -13.24
CA PRO A 5 32.05 17.13 -14.70
C PRO A 5 32.63 15.83 -15.30
N ASN A 6 33.61 15.23 -14.61
CA ASN A 6 34.24 13.96 -14.99
C ASN A 6 33.39 12.72 -14.62
N MET A 7 32.29 12.88 -13.88
CA MET A 7 31.40 11.78 -13.49
C MET A 7 30.73 11.14 -14.71
N ILE A 8 30.20 11.95 -15.63
CA ILE A 8 29.53 11.46 -16.85
C ILE A 8 30.51 10.66 -17.71
N GLN A 9 31.77 11.10 -17.77
CA GLN A 9 32.83 10.42 -18.52
C GLN A 9 33.17 9.04 -17.92
N LYS A 10 33.19 8.92 -16.58
CA LYS A 10 33.38 7.63 -15.88
C LYS A 10 32.18 6.69 -16.04
N LEU A 11 30.96 7.23 -16.12
CA LEU A 11 29.75 6.45 -16.37
C LEU A 11 29.64 5.99 -17.82
N ALA A 12 30.13 6.78 -18.77
CA ALA A 12 30.19 6.41 -20.18
C ALA A 12 31.28 5.37 -20.48
N ALA A 13 32.37 5.36 -19.69
CA ALA A 13 33.44 4.37 -19.82
C ALA A 13 33.04 2.96 -19.35
N ASN A 14 31.94 2.83 -18.58
CA ASN A 14 31.50 1.55 -18.04
C ASN A 14 30.31 0.99 -18.84
N PRO A 15 30.38 -0.25 -19.35
CA PRO A 15 29.37 -0.81 -20.26
C PRO A 15 27.99 -0.95 -19.60
N LYS A 16 27.96 -1.19 -18.28
CA LYS A 16 26.73 -1.34 -17.49
C LYS A 16 25.99 -0.01 -17.29
N THR A 17 26.72 1.08 -17.08
CA THR A 17 26.13 2.42 -16.85
C THR A 17 25.98 3.21 -18.15
N ALA A 18 26.72 2.87 -19.20
CA ALA A 18 26.56 3.44 -20.53
C ALA A 18 25.17 3.17 -21.12
N ALA A 19 24.60 1.99 -20.85
CA ALA A 19 23.23 1.67 -21.25
C ALA A 19 22.19 2.58 -20.54
N LEU A 20 22.47 2.99 -19.31
CA LEU A 20 21.59 3.88 -18.52
C LEU A 20 21.71 5.35 -18.95
N LEU A 21 22.83 5.76 -19.56
CA LEU A 21 23.01 7.11 -20.11
C LEU A 21 22.17 7.37 -21.37
N GLY A 22 21.63 6.32 -22.00
CA GLY A 22 20.67 6.44 -23.10
C GLY A 22 19.25 6.77 -22.65
N ASP A 23 18.96 6.70 -21.34
CA ASP A 23 17.64 6.96 -20.77
C ASP A 23 17.49 8.45 -20.41
N ALA A 24 16.51 9.10 -21.03
CA ALA A 24 16.21 10.52 -20.82
C ALA A 24 15.75 10.83 -19.39
N GLU A 25 15.05 9.91 -18.74
CA GLU A 25 14.62 10.08 -17.34
C GLU A 25 15.81 10.00 -16.38
N PHE A 26 16.73 9.08 -16.64
CA PHE A 26 17.92 8.90 -15.82
C PHE A 26 18.84 10.13 -15.89
N MET A 27 19.04 10.68 -17.09
CA MET A 27 19.82 11.91 -17.29
C MET A 27 19.21 13.12 -16.58
N SER A 28 17.88 13.26 -16.58
CA SER A 28 17.17 14.31 -15.85
C SER A 28 17.40 14.18 -14.33
N LYS A 29 17.30 12.97 -13.78
CA LYS A 29 17.58 12.69 -12.37
C LYS A 29 19.04 12.99 -12.00
N LEU A 30 19.98 12.63 -12.88
CA LEU A 30 21.41 12.92 -12.69
C LEU A 30 21.68 14.43 -12.62
N GLN A 31 21.03 15.20 -13.50
CA GLN A 31 21.14 16.67 -13.54
C GLN A 31 20.49 17.34 -12.32
N GLN A 32 19.38 16.77 -11.81
CA GLN A 32 18.75 17.23 -10.58
C GLN A 32 19.64 16.97 -9.36
N LEU A 33 20.31 15.83 -9.32
CA LEU A 33 21.25 15.48 -8.27
C LEU A 33 22.50 16.38 -8.28
N GLN A 34 22.98 16.76 -9.47
CA GLN A 34 24.05 17.73 -9.63
C GLN A 34 23.70 19.09 -9.02
N LYS A 35 22.43 19.52 -9.15
CA LYS A 35 21.90 20.76 -8.59
C LYS A 35 21.65 20.66 -7.09
N ASN A 36 21.12 19.52 -6.62
CA ASN A 36 20.70 19.30 -5.24
C ASN A 36 21.24 17.97 -4.70
N PRO A 37 22.37 17.96 -3.98
CA PRO A 37 22.96 16.75 -3.43
C PRO A 37 22.11 16.10 -2.32
N ASN A 38 21.17 16.84 -1.72
CA ASN A 38 20.28 16.32 -0.67
C ASN A 38 19.20 15.35 -1.20
N MET A 39 18.98 15.31 -2.52
CA MET A 39 18.03 14.37 -3.13
C MET A 39 18.65 12.99 -3.43
N ALA A 40 19.95 12.80 -3.19
CA ALA A 40 20.64 11.52 -3.36
C ALA A 40 19.96 10.37 -2.62
N GLY A 41 19.41 10.63 -1.43
CA GLY A 41 18.74 9.63 -0.59
C GLY A 41 17.50 9.02 -1.23
N ALA A 42 16.71 9.81 -1.95
CA ALA A 42 15.52 9.33 -2.67
C ALA A 42 15.90 8.46 -3.86
N PHE A 43 17.04 8.74 -4.50
CA PHE A 43 17.54 7.96 -5.64
C PHE A 43 18.25 6.67 -5.22
N MET A 44 18.69 6.53 -3.96
CA MET A 44 19.28 5.27 -3.45
C MET A 44 18.30 4.09 -3.42
N GLN A 45 17.00 4.33 -3.51
CA GLN A 45 15.99 3.29 -3.67
C GLN A 45 15.93 2.73 -5.11
N ASP A 46 16.53 3.44 -6.08
CA ASP A 46 16.58 3.00 -7.47
C ASP A 46 17.80 2.06 -7.67
N PRO A 47 17.58 0.79 -8.08
CA PRO A 47 18.66 -0.16 -8.32
C PRO A 47 19.64 0.31 -9.40
N ARG A 48 19.18 1.13 -10.35
CA ARG A 48 20.01 1.71 -11.42
C ARG A 48 20.97 2.77 -10.88
N PHE A 49 20.54 3.51 -9.86
CA PHE A 49 21.34 4.57 -9.25
C PHE A 49 22.45 4.01 -8.36
N LEU A 50 22.18 2.91 -7.64
CA LEU A 50 23.21 2.18 -6.88
C LEU A 50 24.34 1.69 -7.79
N GLN A 51 24.03 1.27 -9.01
CA GLN A 51 25.01 0.85 -10.01
C GLN A 51 25.89 2.01 -10.50
N VAL A 52 25.34 3.22 -10.58
CA VAL A 52 26.08 4.44 -10.92
C VAL A 52 26.97 4.89 -9.76
N MET A 53 26.46 4.80 -8.54
CA MET A 53 27.21 5.14 -7.34
C MET A 53 28.35 4.15 -7.08
N SER A 54 28.17 2.86 -7.38
CA SER A 54 29.21 1.84 -7.25
C SER A 54 30.37 2.11 -8.23
N VAL A 55 30.06 2.43 -9.48
CA VAL A 55 31.05 2.86 -10.48
C VAL A 55 31.74 4.17 -10.08
N LEU A 56 31.00 5.14 -9.53
CA LEU A 56 31.55 6.43 -9.10
C LEU A 56 32.48 6.30 -7.88
N LEU A 57 32.16 5.39 -6.96
CA LEU A 57 33.00 5.02 -5.81
C LEU A 57 34.14 4.07 -6.20
N GLY A 58 34.25 3.67 -7.47
CA GLY A 58 35.27 2.74 -7.94
C GLY A 58 35.11 1.32 -7.41
N ILE A 59 33.93 1.01 -6.86
CA ILE A 59 33.54 -0.30 -6.37
C ILE A 59 32.69 -0.89 -7.49
N ASP A 60 33.31 -1.51 -8.49
CA ASP A 60 32.54 -2.40 -9.37
C ASP A 60 32.00 -3.50 -8.45
N MET A 61 30.69 -3.49 -8.17
CA MET A 61 30.04 -4.62 -7.54
C MET A 61 30.00 -5.78 -8.54
N SER A 62 31.17 -6.38 -8.78
CA SER A 62 31.34 -7.82 -8.68
C SER A 62 31.28 -8.18 -7.20
N PHE A 63 30.12 -7.95 -6.58
CA PHE A 63 29.86 -8.39 -5.21
C PHE A 63 29.56 -9.88 -5.24
N GLY A 64 30.66 -10.63 -5.37
CA GLY A 64 30.73 -12.07 -5.48
C GLY A 64 32.17 -12.58 -5.44
N GLN A 65 33.12 -11.83 -4.87
CA GLN A 65 34.43 -12.36 -4.45
C GLN A 65 35.08 -11.35 -3.48
N GLY A 66 34.85 -11.53 -2.19
CA GLY A 66 35.66 -10.87 -1.16
C GLY A 66 37.06 -11.50 -1.08
N PRO A 67 38.11 -10.74 -0.75
CA PRO A 67 39.44 -11.29 -0.50
C PRO A 67 39.46 -11.94 0.89
N GLY A 68 39.44 -13.27 0.91
CA GLY A 68 39.68 -14.09 2.08
C GLY A 68 40.48 -15.31 1.66
N ALA A 69 41.73 -15.37 2.10
CA ALA A 69 42.69 -16.40 1.77
C ALA A 69 42.25 -17.80 2.24
N GLY A 70 42.55 -18.80 1.40
CA GLY A 70 42.99 -20.12 1.87
C GLY A 70 42.02 -21.30 1.74
N GLY A 71 42.25 -22.12 0.72
CA GLY A 71 42.47 -23.56 0.93
C GLY A 71 41.30 -24.55 0.78
N ALA A 72 41.29 -25.20 -0.39
CA ALA A 72 41.22 -26.66 -0.61
C ALA A 72 39.92 -27.47 -0.38
N GLY A 73 39.63 -28.31 -1.40
CA GLY A 73 38.88 -29.58 -1.33
C GLY A 73 37.54 -29.54 -2.09
N ASP A 74 37.45 -29.92 -3.37
CA ASP A 74 37.51 -31.27 -3.99
C ASP A 74 36.12 -31.88 -4.27
N ALA A 75 36.05 -32.63 -5.38
CA ALA A 75 34.96 -33.43 -5.96
C ALA A 75 33.81 -32.61 -6.61
N GLY A 76 33.67 -32.53 -7.94
CA GLY A 76 33.55 -33.61 -8.94
C GLY A 76 32.10 -33.58 -9.49
N ALA A 77 31.69 -33.96 -10.70
CA ALA A 77 32.28 -34.33 -11.98
C ALA A 77 31.09 -34.34 -12.97
N LYS A 78 31.34 -33.97 -14.24
CA LYS A 78 30.62 -34.38 -15.48
C LYS A 78 29.17 -33.92 -15.72
N GLU A 79 28.92 -33.19 -16.83
CA GLU A 79 28.37 -33.68 -18.14
C GLU A 79 26.91 -34.15 -18.01
N ALA A 80 25.96 -33.94 -18.89
CA ALA A 80 25.76 -33.17 -20.12
C ALA A 80 24.28 -33.45 -20.49
N GLU A 81 23.60 -32.49 -21.14
CA GLU A 81 22.32 -32.68 -21.87
C GLU A 81 21.15 -33.19 -20.97
N GLU A 82 19.87 -33.13 -21.30
CA GLU A 82 19.13 -32.84 -22.50
C GLU A 82 17.70 -32.50 -22.02
N ASP A 83 16.97 -31.86 -22.91
CA ASP A 83 15.54 -32.03 -23.09
C ASP A 83 14.50 -31.10 -22.42
N VAL A 84 13.61 -30.70 -23.31
CA VAL A 84 12.48 -29.80 -23.19
C VAL A 84 11.27 -30.64 -22.84
N GLU A 85 10.44 -30.25 -21.87
CA GLU A 85 8.98 -30.44 -21.95
C GLU A 85 8.24 -29.69 -20.82
N MET A 86 7.35 -28.78 -21.21
CA MET A 86 6.16 -28.38 -20.42
C MET A 86 5.09 -29.48 -20.61
N PRO A 87 3.91 -29.55 -19.92
CA PRO A 87 3.28 -28.67 -18.91
C PRO A 87 2.54 -29.46 -17.77
N ASP A 88 1.68 -28.77 -17.02
CA ASP A 88 0.57 -29.27 -16.17
C ASP A 88 0.75 -29.33 -14.62
N ALA A 89 -0.40 -29.29 -13.95
CA ALA A 89 -0.69 -28.49 -12.76
C ALA A 89 -0.37 -29.08 -11.36
N ARG A 90 0.02 -28.16 -10.44
CA ARG A 90 -0.08 -28.16 -8.95
C ARG A 90 0.70 -29.24 -8.17
N PRO A 91 1.07 -29.06 -6.87
CA PRO A 91 0.68 -28.04 -5.89
C PRO A 91 1.85 -27.21 -5.33
N ALA A 92 1.61 -25.96 -4.93
CA ALA A 92 2.61 -25.13 -4.26
C ALA A 92 3.04 -25.77 -2.92
N PRO A 93 4.33 -26.09 -2.71
CA PRO A 93 4.83 -26.52 -1.41
C PRO A 93 4.95 -25.31 -0.48
N SER A 94 4.14 -25.34 0.56
CA SER A 94 4.34 -24.76 1.90
C SER A 94 5.51 -23.78 2.03
N GLN A 95 5.21 -22.48 1.95
CA GLN A 95 6.12 -21.43 2.40
C GLN A 95 6.50 -21.65 3.87
N PRO A 96 7.79 -21.67 4.23
CA PRO A 96 8.18 -21.53 5.62
C PRO A 96 7.78 -20.13 6.11
N LYS A 97 6.91 -20.12 7.14
CA LYS A 97 6.58 -18.93 7.94
C LYS A 97 7.88 -18.26 8.37
N LYS A 98 8.17 -17.10 7.79
CA LYS A 98 9.18 -16.19 8.32
C LYS A 98 8.50 -15.39 9.43
N GLU A 99 8.99 -15.59 10.65
CA GLU A 99 8.61 -14.79 11.81
C GLU A 99 8.80 -13.29 11.51
N PRO A 100 7.89 -12.43 11.99
CA PRO A 100 7.93 -11.00 11.75
C PRO A 100 8.98 -10.38 12.67
N GLU A 101 9.98 -9.73 12.08
CA GLU A 101 10.98 -8.94 12.79
C GLU A 101 11.18 -7.62 12.04
N PRO A 102 11.44 -6.54 12.77
CA PRO A 102 10.47 -5.68 13.41
C PRO A 102 10.03 -4.56 12.45
N GLU A 103 8.76 -4.17 12.51
CA GLU A 103 8.31 -2.93 11.85
C GLU A 103 9.20 -1.77 12.31
N PRO A 104 9.69 -0.92 11.38
CA PRO A 104 10.36 0.31 11.78
C PRO A 104 9.36 1.12 12.60
N GLU A 105 9.72 1.44 13.85
CA GLU A 105 9.01 2.44 14.62
C GLU A 105 8.86 3.67 13.71
N PRO A 106 7.63 4.12 13.42
CA PRO A 106 7.45 5.35 12.70
C PRO A 106 8.01 6.46 13.59
N GLU A 107 9.10 7.09 13.16
CA GLU A 107 9.48 8.40 13.69
C GLU A 107 8.21 9.27 13.65
N PRO A 108 7.88 9.96 14.76
CA PRO A 108 6.64 10.68 14.88
C PRO A 108 6.67 11.82 13.86
N VAL A 109 6.02 11.59 12.71
CA VAL A 109 5.27 12.64 12.04
C VAL A 109 4.52 13.33 13.17
N GLU A 110 4.77 14.62 13.38
CA GLU A 110 3.86 15.42 14.18
C GLU A 110 2.48 15.18 13.55
N GLU A 111 1.67 14.34 14.20
CA GLU A 111 0.27 14.25 13.89
C GLU A 111 -0.21 15.69 13.96
N SER A 112 -0.60 16.24 12.81
CA SER A 112 -1.29 17.52 12.76
C SER A 112 -2.36 17.49 13.86
N GLU A 113 -2.61 18.60 14.54
CA GLU A 113 -3.74 18.67 15.46
C GLU A 113 -5.05 18.19 14.78
N GLU A 114 -5.13 18.28 13.45
CA GLU A 114 -6.18 17.71 12.60
C GLU A 114 -6.21 16.17 12.57
N ASP A 115 -5.08 15.47 12.56
CA ASP A 115 -5.06 13.99 12.58
C ASP A 115 -5.45 13.43 13.95
N ARG A 116 -5.01 14.11 15.03
CA ARG A 116 -5.48 13.80 16.39
C ARG A 116 -6.96 14.15 16.57
N ALA A 117 -7.43 15.25 15.98
CA ALA A 117 -8.84 15.62 15.98
C ALA A 117 -9.68 14.63 15.18
N ALA A 118 -9.19 14.17 14.01
CA ALA A 118 -9.85 13.17 13.18
C ALA A 118 -9.91 11.80 13.89
N LYS A 119 -8.83 11.38 14.58
CA LYS A 119 -8.83 10.17 15.40
C LYS A 119 -9.80 10.27 16.58
N LYS A 120 -9.88 11.42 17.26
CA LYS A 120 -10.86 11.64 18.34
C LYS A 120 -12.29 11.64 17.81
N ALA A 121 -12.56 12.34 16.71
CA ALA A 121 -13.86 12.34 16.05
C ALA A 121 -14.28 10.93 15.60
N LYS A 122 -13.33 10.15 15.06
CA LYS A 122 -13.57 8.74 14.73
C LYS A 122 -13.86 7.89 15.97
N ALA A 123 -13.15 8.10 17.07
CA ALA A 123 -13.39 7.38 18.33
C ALA A 123 -14.77 7.72 18.91
N GLU A 124 -15.16 8.99 18.92
CA GLU A 124 -16.49 9.45 19.35
C GLU A 124 -17.59 8.87 18.45
N ALA A 125 -17.40 8.89 17.13
CA ALA A 125 -18.33 8.27 16.19
C ALA A 125 -18.43 6.75 16.36
N ASP A 126 -17.32 6.07 16.67
CA ASP A 126 -17.32 4.64 16.97
C ASP A 126 -18.01 4.30 18.30
N GLU A 127 -17.93 5.16 19.31
CA GLU A 127 -18.73 5.03 20.53
C GLU A 127 -20.23 5.19 20.24
N LEU A 128 -20.60 6.18 19.44
CA LEU A 128 -21.99 6.37 19.00
C LEU A 128 -22.48 5.18 18.19
N LYS A 129 -21.65 4.61 17.31
CA LYS A 129 -21.96 3.36 16.58
C LYS A 129 -22.19 2.19 17.54
N LYS A 130 -21.35 2.04 18.56
CA LYS A 130 -21.52 0.98 19.57
C LYS A 130 -22.84 1.15 20.31
N LYS A 131 -23.18 2.37 20.76
CA LYS A 131 -24.48 2.68 21.37
C LYS A 131 -25.64 2.36 20.43
N GLY A 132 -25.55 2.77 19.16
CA GLY A 132 -26.55 2.43 18.14
C GLY A 132 -26.72 0.91 17.98
N THR A 133 -25.63 0.15 18.05
CA THR A 133 -25.66 -1.32 17.95
C THR A 133 -26.29 -1.96 19.20
N GLU A 134 -26.09 -1.39 20.38
CA GLU A 134 -26.77 -1.82 21.61
C GLU A 134 -28.28 -1.56 21.53
N PHE A 135 -28.70 -0.41 21.03
CA PHE A 135 -30.11 -0.10 20.78
C PHE A 135 -30.73 -1.01 19.71
N TYR A 136 -29.98 -1.29 18.63
CA TYR A 136 -30.39 -2.25 17.60
C TYR A 136 -30.63 -3.64 18.17
N LYS A 137 -29.74 -4.13 19.06
CA LYS A 137 -29.94 -5.42 19.77
C LYS A 137 -31.17 -5.41 20.68
N LYS A 138 -31.51 -4.25 21.26
CA LYS A 138 -32.73 -4.03 22.06
C LYS A 138 -34.00 -3.83 21.21
N ARG A 139 -33.90 -3.92 19.87
CA ARG A 139 -34.98 -3.60 18.91
C ARG A 139 -35.49 -2.15 18.99
N GLN A 140 -34.68 -1.28 19.57
CA GLN A 140 -34.92 0.17 19.64
C GLN A 140 -34.31 0.80 18.40
N PHE A 141 -35.00 0.66 17.27
CA PHE A 141 -34.47 1.05 15.96
C PHE A 141 -34.42 2.58 15.80
N ASP A 142 -35.37 3.30 16.38
CA ASP A 142 -35.44 4.76 16.32
C ASP A 142 -34.22 5.41 17.00
N GLU A 143 -33.93 4.99 18.23
CA GLU A 143 -32.77 5.45 18.98
C GLU A 143 -31.46 5.01 18.32
N ALA A 144 -31.44 3.83 17.69
CA ALA A 144 -30.28 3.37 16.94
C ALA A 144 -29.99 4.28 15.73
N ILE A 145 -31.03 4.64 14.97
CA ILE A 145 -30.91 5.53 13.80
C ILE A 145 -30.39 6.91 14.21
N GLU A 146 -30.88 7.48 15.32
CA GLU A 146 -30.36 8.75 15.84
C GLU A 146 -28.87 8.69 16.20
N ASN A 147 -28.44 7.61 16.86
CA ASN A 147 -27.02 7.43 17.22
C ASN A 147 -26.14 7.26 15.98
N TYR A 148 -26.60 6.54 14.95
CA TYR A 148 -25.86 6.39 13.70
C TYR A 148 -25.81 7.70 12.88
N ASN A 149 -26.87 8.51 12.89
CA ASN A 149 -26.85 9.83 12.27
C ASN A 149 -25.86 10.77 12.97
N LYS A 150 -25.86 10.81 14.31
CA LYS A 150 -24.87 11.58 15.07
C LYS A 150 -23.45 11.11 14.78
N ALA A 151 -23.22 9.80 14.68
CA ALA A 151 -21.92 9.26 14.31
C ALA A 151 -21.47 9.74 12.92
N TRP A 152 -22.38 9.80 11.95
CA TRP A 152 -22.13 10.30 10.60
C TRP A 152 -21.80 11.80 10.56
N GLU A 153 -22.45 12.61 11.41
CA GLU A 153 -22.16 14.05 11.55
C GLU A 153 -20.77 14.29 12.17
N THR A 154 -20.37 13.46 13.14
CA THR A 154 -19.04 13.55 13.77
C THR A 154 -17.93 13.06 12.84
N HIS A 155 -18.11 11.90 12.21
CA HIS A 155 -17.15 11.32 11.28
C HIS A 155 -17.88 10.68 10.10
N LYS A 156 -17.62 11.16 8.90
CA LYS A 156 -18.25 10.65 7.68
C LYS A 156 -17.57 9.35 7.22
N ASP A 157 -18.07 8.21 7.72
CA ASP A 157 -17.68 6.87 7.28
C ASP A 157 -18.88 6.10 6.74
N ILE A 158 -18.69 5.46 5.58
CA ILE A 158 -19.73 4.67 4.90
C ILE A 158 -20.28 3.55 5.80
N THR A 159 -19.47 3.06 6.74
CA THR A 159 -19.85 2.07 7.74
C THR A 159 -21.03 2.52 8.60
N TYR A 160 -21.14 3.81 8.94
CA TYR A 160 -22.25 4.31 9.76
C TYR A 160 -23.55 4.33 8.97
N LYS A 161 -23.53 4.77 7.71
CA LYS A 161 -24.70 4.73 6.81
C LYS A 161 -25.18 3.31 6.56
N THR A 162 -24.28 2.35 6.55
CA THR A 162 -24.62 0.92 6.40
C THR A 162 -25.45 0.41 7.57
N ASN A 163 -24.96 0.66 8.80
CA ASN A 163 -25.66 0.22 10.00
C ASN A 163 -27.00 0.97 10.16
N LEU A 164 -27.06 2.23 9.72
CA LEU A 164 -28.30 2.99 9.64
C LEU A 164 -29.29 2.38 8.64
N GLY A 165 -28.82 1.97 7.45
CA GLY A 165 -29.64 1.25 6.49
C GLY A 165 -30.20 -0.05 7.07
N ALA A 166 -29.36 -0.85 7.75
CA ALA A 166 -29.81 -2.06 8.44
C ALA A 166 -30.85 -1.77 9.54
N ALA A 167 -30.67 -0.72 10.35
CA ALA A 167 -31.63 -0.32 11.37
C ALA A 167 -32.97 0.12 10.78
N LYS A 168 -32.98 0.87 9.68
CA LYS A 168 -34.20 1.26 8.96
C LYS A 168 -34.90 0.07 8.30
N PHE A 169 -34.12 -0.85 7.75
CA PHE A 169 -34.64 -2.08 7.15
C PHE A 169 -35.38 -2.94 8.18
N GLU A 170 -34.82 -3.17 9.36
CA GLU A 170 -35.49 -3.91 10.44
C GLU A 170 -36.71 -3.17 11.01
N LYS A 171 -36.71 -1.84 10.97
CA LYS A 171 -37.88 -1.02 11.33
C LYS A 171 -39.02 -1.17 10.30
N GLY A 172 -38.71 -1.61 9.08
CA GLY A 172 -39.66 -1.69 7.96
C GLY A 172 -39.73 -0.42 7.11
N ASP A 173 -38.81 0.52 7.31
CA ASP A 173 -38.66 1.72 6.48
C ASP A 173 -37.72 1.42 5.30
N TYR A 174 -38.27 0.80 4.26
CA TYR A 174 -37.52 0.42 3.07
C TYR A 174 -37.12 1.63 2.22
N GLU A 175 -37.98 2.64 2.11
CA GLU A 175 -37.68 3.86 1.36
C GLU A 175 -36.50 4.62 1.98
N GLY A 176 -36.55 4.82 3.30
CA GLY A 176 -35.46 5.47 4.03
C GLY A 176 -34.16 4.67 4.03
N CYS A 177 -34.23 3.35 3.88
CA CYS A 177 -33.06 2.49 3.70
C CYS A 177 -32.44 2.69 2.31
N ILE A 178 -33.25 2.70 1.24
CA ILE A 178 -32.77 2.90 -0.14
C ILE A 178 -32.07 4.25 -0.28
N GLN A 179 -32.65 5.31 0.28
CA GLN A 179 -32.02 6.64 0.31
C GLN A 179 -30.65 6.61 1.01
N ALA A 180 -30.58 5.99 2.19
CA ALA A 180 -29.32 5.86 2.94
C ALA A 180 -28.27 5.04 2.17
N CYS A 181 -28.68 4.00 1.45
CA CYS A 181 -27.79 3.21 0.61
C CYS A 181 -27.27 4.00 -0.60
N ASN A 182 -28.10 4.83 -1.23
CA ASN A 182 -27.67 5.68 -2.34
C ASN A 182 -26.66 6.73 -1.87
N GLU A 183 -26.95 7.43 -0.77
CA GLU A 183 -26.01 8.39 -0.16
C GLU A 183 -24.68 7.72 0.22
N ALA A 184 -24.73 6.48 0.73
CA ALA A 184 -23.53 5.70 1.06
C ALA A 184 -22.68 5.36 -0.18
N VAL A 185 -23.33 5.05 -1.32
CA VAL A 185 -22.65 4.76 -2.58
C VAL A 185 -22.09 6.03 -3.21
N GLU A 186 -22.81 7.14 -3.18
CA GLU A 186 -22.33 8.44 -3.66
C GLU A 186 -21.11 8.88 -2.86
N TYR A 187 -21.21 8.92 -1.53
CA TYR A 187 -20.07 9.26 -0.68
C TYR A 187 -18.92 8.26 -0.83
N GLY A 188 -19.22 6.97 -0.97
CA GLY A 188 -18.20 5.94 -1.19
C GLY A 188 -17.43 6.12 -2.50
N ARG A 189 -18.11 6.61 -3.55
CA ARG A 189 -17.47 6.98 -4.82
C ARG A 189 -16.63 8.24 -4.68
N GLU A 190 -17.11 9.23 -3.92
CA GLU A 190 -16.37 10.48 -3.66
C GLU A 190 -15.04 10.23 -2.94
N ILE A 191 -15.05 9.36 -1.92
CA ILE A 191 -13.84 9.05 -1.13
C ILE A 191 -12.98 7.94 -1.74
N LEU A 192 -13.32 7.43 -2.93
CA LEU A 192 -12.66 6.28 -3.57
C LEU A 192 -12.52 5.08 -2.62
N ALA A 193 -13.57 4.78 -1.85
CA ALA A 193 -13.57 3.63 -0.95
C ALA A 193 -13.45 2.31 -1.72
N ASP A 194 -12.99 1.27 -1.03
CA ASP A 194 -12.79 -0.06 -1.61
C ASP A 194 -14.04 -0.51 -2.38
N PHE A 195 -13.86 -0.87 -3.65
CA PHE A 195 -14.92 -1.31 -4.54
C PHE A 195 -15.72 -2.49 -3.97
N LYS A 196 -15.11 -3.34 -3.13
CA LYS A 196 -15.81 -4.43 -2.44
C LYS A 196 -16.85 -3.91 -1.46
N ILE A 197 -16.53 -2.84 -0.75
CA ILE A 197 -17.42 -2.19 0.21
C ILE A 197 -18.61 -1.59 -0.55
N ILE A 198 -18.35 -0.84 -1.62
CA ILE A 198 -19.40 -0.27 -2.49
C ILE A 198 -20.27 -1.36 -3.11
N ALA A 199 -19.66 -2.44 -3.64
CA ALA A 199 -20.39 -3.55 -4.24
C ALA A 199 -21.31 -4.27 -3.25
N LYS A 200 -20.86 -4.44 -1.99
CA LYS A 200 -21.70 -4.99 -0.93
C LYS A 200 -22.94 -4.13 -0.69
N TYR A 201 -22.82 -2.81 -0.74
CA TYR A 201 -23.96 -1.89 -0.55
C TYR A 201 -24.92 -1.89 -1.70
N VAL A 202 -24.42 -1.88 -2.93
CA VAL A 202 -25.27 -2.00 -4.13
C VAL A 202 -26.02 -3.33 -4.09
N THR A 203 -25.36 -4.42 -3.72
CA THR A 203 -25.99 -5.73 -3.59
C THR A 203 -27.04 -5.75 -2.48
N PHE A 204 -26.74 -5.15 -1.32
CA PHE A 204 -27.68 -5.02 -0.21
C PHE A 204 -28.91 -4.20 -0.60
N CYS A 205 -28.73 -3.05 -1.25
CA CYS A 205 -29.80 -2.20 -1.76
C CYS A 205 -30.68 -2.93 -2.77
N LEU A 206 -30.08 -3.63 -3.75
CA LEU A 206 -30.80 -4.46 -4.72
C LEU A 206 -31.62 -5.57 -4.03
N ALA A 207 -31.06 -6.22 -3.01
CA ALA A 207 -31.76 -7.25 -2.25
C ALA A 207 -32.99 -6.71 -1.51
N ILE A 208 -32.95 -5.45 -1.07
CA ILE A 208 -34.09 -4.78 -0.44
C ILE A 208 -35.18 -4.47 -1.45
N ILE A 209 -34.82 -3.93 -2.63
CA ILE A 209 -35.78 -3.58 -3.69
C ILE A 209 -36.48 -4.81 -4.26
N MET A 210 -35.81 -5.97 -4.27
CA MET A 210 -36.37 -7.23 -4.80
C MET A 210 -37.27 -7.97 -3.80
N ARG A 211 -37.47 -7.45 -2.58
CA ARG A 211 -38.25 -8.10 -1.52
C ARG A 211 -39.65 -7.53 -1.40
#